data_AF-A0AAE8X2W1-F1
#
_entry.id   AF-A0AAE8X2W1-F1
#
_cell.length_a   1.000
_cell.length_b   1.000
_cell.length_c   1.000
_cell.angle_alpha   90.00
_cell.angle_beta   90.00
_cell.angle_gamma   90.00
#
_symmetry.space_group_name_H-M   'P 1'
#
loop_
_entity.id
_entity.type
_entity.pdbx_description
1 polymer ?
#
loop_
_entity_poly.entity_id
_entity_poly.type
_entity_poly.pdbx_seq_one_letter_code
_entity_poly.pdbx_strand_id
1 'polypeptide(L)'
;MIAIASSISFVLASLGDGSVYQLLIRKPWSVKANASNITASAIDSISFPLIAFGSLMPGIIAGQFIAKVGGGFIWSLILRKR
;
A
#
# COMPACT_ATOMS: atom_id res chain seq x y z
N MET A 1 3.11 -11.79 -18.36
CA MET A 1 2.07 -10.83 -17.93
C MET A 1 2.20 -10.44 -16.46
N ILE A 2 2.38 -11.39 -15.52
CA ILE A 2 2.52 -11.10 -14.08
C ILE A 2 3.62 -10.07 -13.76
N ALA A 3 4.80 -10.17 -14.39
CA ALA A 3 5.89 -9.21 -14.16
C ALA A 3 5.49 -7.77 -14.51
N ILE A 4 4.85 -7.56 -15.66
CA ILE A 4 4.36 -6.25 -16.10
C ILE A 4 3.27 -5.73 -15.14
N ALA A 5 2.32 -6.59 -14.77
CA ALA A 5 1.27 -6.24 -13.81
C ALA A 5 1.85 -5.80 -12.46
N SER A 6 2.87 -6.52 -11.98
CA SER A 6 3.58 -6.18 -10.76
C SER A 6 4.31 -4.85 -10.89
N SER A 7 5.06 -4.63 -11.98
CA SER A 7 5.77 -3.37 -12.20
C SER A 7 4.81 -2.17 -12.22
N ILE A 8 3.68 -2.27 -12.93
CA ILE A 8 2.68 -1.20 -12.97
C ILE A 8 2.07 -0.97 -11.58
N SER A 9 1.70 -2.03 -10.87
CA SER A 9 1.10 -1.93 -9.53
C SER A 9 2.07 -1.29 -8.53
N PHE A 10 3.35 -1.65 -8.57
CA PHE A 10 4.39 -1.03 -7.75
C PHE A 10 4.58 0.45 -8.06
N VAL A 11 4.58 0.85 -9.33
CA VAL A 11 4.69 2.27 -9.72
C VAL A 11 3.49 3.05 -9.18
N LEU A 12 2.27 2.55 -9.39
CA LEU A 12 1.06 3.22 -8.89
C LEU A 12 1.03 3.32 -7.37
N ALA A 13 1.39 2.23 -6.68
CA ALA A 13 1.44 2.22 -5.22
C ALA A 13 2.50 3.19 -4.68
N SER A 14 3.67 3.26 -5.31
CA SER A 14 4.76 4.17 -4.91
C SER A 14 4.39 5.64 -5.13
N LEU A 15 3.67 5.95 -6.22
CA LEU A 15 3.14 7.30 -6.45
C LEU A 15 2.11 7.68 -5.39
N GLY A 16 1.21 6.76 -5.03
CA GLY A 16 0.22 6.99 -3.99
C GLY A 16 0.84 7.19 -2.61
N ASP A 17 1.77 6.31 -2.23
CA ASP A 17 2.53 6.41 -0.97
C ASP A 17 3.28 7.74 -0.89
N GLY A 18 4.11 8.05 -1.89
CA GLY A 18 4.89 9.28 -1.92
C GLY A 18 4.01 10.54 -1.87
N SER A 19 2.90 10.54 -2.60
CA SER A 19 1.96 11.67 -2.60
C SER A 19 1.32 11.90 -1.23
N VAL A 20 0.81 10.84 -0.60
CA VAL A 20 0.17 10.93 0.73
C VAL A 20 1.20 11.25 1.80
N TYR A 21 2.38 10.62 1.74
CA TYR A 21 3.46 10.93 2.67
C TYR A 21 3.89 12.39 2.59
N GLN A 22 4.03 12.94 1.37
CA GLN A 22 4.39 14.34 1.14
C GLN A 22 3.29 15.30 1.62
N LEU A 23 2.02 14.98 1.39
CA LEU A 23 0.88 15.76 1.90
C LEU A 23 0.87 15.80 3.44
N LEU A 24 1.25 14.70 4.10
CA LEU A 24 1.31 14.60 5.55
C LEU A 24 2.70 14.88 6.14
N ILE A 25 3.63 15.49 5.39
CA ILE A 25 5.03 15.63 5.82
C ILE A 25 5.19 16.34 7.18
N ARG A 26 4.29 17.29 7.47
CA ARG A 26 4.25 18.08 8.72
C ARG A 26 3.60 17.34 9.91
N LYS A 27 2.98 16.19 9.68
CA LYS A 27 2.36 15.37 10.72
C LYS A 27 3.40 14.48 11.41
N PRO A 28 3.11 13.96 12.62
CA PRO A 28 3.97 13.00 13.31
C PRO A 28 4.27 11.79 12.43
N TRP A 29 5.46 11.22 12.57
CA TRP A 29 5.93 10.11 11.74
C TRP A 29 4.93 8.95 11.68
N SER A 30 4.35 8.56 12.83
CA SER A 30 3.35 7.49 12.88
C SER A 30 2.13 7.79 12.00
N VAL A 31 1.68 9.04 11.92
CA VAL A 31 0.50 9.39 11.12
C VAL A 31 0.83 9.33 9.63
N LYS A 32 1.93 9.97 9.20
CA LYS A 32 2.29 10.00 7.78
C LYS A 32 2.70 8.64 7.23
N ALA A 33 3.45 7.84 8.01
CA ALA A 33 3.88 6.51 7.60
C ALA A 33 2.72 5.51 7.51
N ASN A 34 1.79 5.51 8.48
CA ASN A 34 0.63 4.62 8.41
C ASN A 34 -0.35 5.06 7.31
N ALA A 35 -0.60 6.35 7.16
CA ALA A 35 -1.49 6.86 6.11
C ALA A 35 -0.97 6.52 4.72
N SER A 36 0.32 6.75 4.45
CA SER A 36 0.93 6.45 3.15
C SER A 36 0.93 4.94 2.86
N ASN A 37 1.25 4.11 3.87
CA ASN A 37 1.18 2.65 3.76
C ASN A 37 -0.23 2.14 3.45
N ILE A 38 -1.27 2.69 4.08
CA ILE A 38 -2.67 2.33 3.78
C ILE A 38 -2.99 2.63 2.31
N THR A 39 -2.58 3.80 1.82
CA THR A 39 -2.79 4.20 0.42
C THR A 39 -2.07 3.27 -0.55
N ALA A 40 -0.77 3.00 -0.35
CA ALA A 40 -0.04 2.05 -1.19
C ALA A 40 -0.65 0.64 -1.15
N SER A 41 -1.03 0.17 0.04
CA SER A 41 -1.63 -1.16 0.23
C SER A 41 -2.96 -1.29 -0.52
N ALA A 42 -3.78 -0.25 -0.53
CA ALA A 42 -5.05 -0.24 -1.27
C ALA A 42 -4.81 -0.26 -2.79
N ILE A 43 -3.93 0.62 -3.28
CA ILE A 43 -3.63 0.72 -4.72
C ILE A 43 -3.06 -0.60 -5.23
N ASP A 44 -2.03 -1.14 -4.59
CA ASP A 44 -1.38 -2.38 -5.04
C ASP A 44 -2.35 -3.57 -5.00
N SER A 45 -3.13 -3.71 -3.93
CA SER A 45 -4.05 -4.85 -3.78
C SER A 45 -5.21 -4.81 -4.76
N ILE A 46 -5.58 -3.65 -5.32
CA ILE A 46 -6.59 -3.54 -6.39
C ILE A 46 -5.94 -3.68 -7.77
N SER A 47 -4.86 -2.94 -8.03
CA SER A 47 -4.20 -2.89 -9.33
C SER A 47 -3.63 -4.24 -9.73
N PHE A 48 -3.01 -4.97 -8.81
CA PHE A 48 -2.34 -6.22 -9.17
C PHE A 48 -3.32 -7.30 -9.66
N PRO A 49 -4.39 -7.68 -8.92
CA PRO A 49 -5.32 -8.69 -9.41
C PRO A 49 -6.04 -8.26 -10.68
N LEU A 50 -6.40 -6.97 -10.77
CA LEU A 50 -7.09 -6.41 -11.93
C LEU A 50 -6.23 -6.52 -13.21
N ILE A 51 -4.94 -6.19 -13.14
CA ILE A 51 -4.06 -6.22 -14.31
C ILE A 51 -3.53 -7.65 -14.58
N ALA A 52 -3.21 -8.41 -13.54
CA ALA A 52 -2.63 -9.75 -13.68
C ALA A 52 -3.66 -10.80 -14.15
N PHE A 53 -4.90 -10.70 -13.69
CA PHE A 53 -5.95 -11.69 -13.93
C PHE A 53 -7.16 -11.14 -14.69
N GLY A 54 -7.21 -9.84 -14.99
CA GLY A 54 -8.33 -9.21 -15.70
C GLY A 54 -9.65 -9.22 -14.93
N SER A 55 -9.62 -9.55 -13.64
CA SER A 55 -10.80 -9.70 -12.81
C SER A 55 -10.57 -9.11 -11.42
N LEU A 56 -11.64 -8.53 -10.86
CA LEU A 56 -11.64 -8.14 -9.46
C LEU A 56 -11.90 -9.40 -8.63
N MET A 57 -11.00 -9.69 -7.69
CA MET A 57 -11.09 -10.84 -6.79
C MET A 57 -11.22 -10.33 -5.34
N PRO A 58 -12.41 -9.91 -4.89
CA PRO A 58 -12.58 -9.13 -3.66
C PRO A 58 -11.97 -9.80 -2.42
N GLY A 59 -12.05 -11.13 -2.31
CA GLY A 59 -11.44 -11.87 -1.21
C GLY A 59 -9.91 -11.79 -1.18
N ILE A 60 -9.26 -11.84 -2.35
CA ILE A 60 -7.81 -11.69 -2.46
C ILE A 60 -7.41 -10.24 -2.19
N ILE A 61 -8.14 -9.28 -2.78
CA ILE A 61 -7.91 -7.84 -2.56
C ILE A 61 -7.98 -7.52 -1.07
N ALA A 62 -9.04 -7.96 -0.39
CA ALA A 62 -9.23 -7.74 1.05
C ALA A 62 -8.15 -8.43 1.89
N GLY A 63 -7.84 -9.69 1.60
CA GLY A 63 -6.79 -10.43 2.32
C GLY A 63 -5.41 -9.78 2.18
N GLN A 64 -5.03 -9.41 0.95
CA GLN A 64 -3.77 -8.71 0.67
C GLN A 64 -3.73 -7.33 1.36
N PHE A 65 -4.83 -6.58 1.29
CA PHE A 65 -4.92 -5.28 1.94
C PHE A 65 -4.75 -5.38 3.45
N ILE A 66 -5.50 -6.27 4.12
CA ILE A 66 -5.42 -6.48 5.56
C ILE A 66 -4.01 -6.91 5.97
N ALA A 67 -3.40 -7.85 5.23
CA ALA A 67 -2.05 -8.32 5.51
C ALA A 67 -1.01 -7.19 5.40
N LYS A 68 -1.07 -6.36 4.34
CA LYS A 68 -0.12 -5.25 4.12
C LYS A 68 -0.32 -4.10 5.11
N VAL A 69 -1.57 -3.74 5.40
CA VAL A 69 -1.89 -2.70 6.40
C VAL A 69 -1.50 -3.16 7.79
N GLY A 70 -1.87 -4.39 8.18
CA GLY A 70 -1.53 -4.96 9.48
C GLY A 70 -0.02 -5.09 9.66
N GLY A 71 0.69 -5.62 8.66
CA GLY A 71 2.14 -5.72 8.66
C GLY A 71 2.81 -4.35 8.78
N GLY A 72 2.38 -3.36 7.99
CA GLY A 72 2.91 -1.99 8.08
C GLY A 72 2.63 -1.31 9.43
N PHE A 73 1.46 -1.57 10.03
CA PHE A 73 1.14 -1.06 11.37
C PHE A 73 2.04 -1.68 12.45
N ILE A 74 2.25 -3.00 12.41
CA ILE A 74 3.17 -3.68 13.34
C ILE A 74 4.58 -3.10 13.20
N TRP A 75 5.06 -2.93 11.97
CA TRP A 75 6.36 -2.30 11.73
C TRP A 75 6.42 -0.86 12.21
N SER A 76 5.34 -0.09 12.05
CA SER A 76 5.27 1.27 12.57
C SER A 76 5.40 1.30 14.10
N LEU A 77 4.84 0.33 14.83
CA LEU A 77 5.01 0.22 16.28
C LEU A 77 6.46 -0.12 16.67
N ILE A 78 7.09 -1.06 15.94
CA ILE A 78 8.47 -1.49 16.21
C ILE A 78 9.47 -0.37 15.91
N LEU A 79 9.28 0.35 14.80
CA LEU A 79 10.21 1.37 14.30
C LEU A 79 9.97 2.78 14.88
N ARG A 80 8.87 2.98 15.60
CA ARG A 80 8.61 4.24 16.28
C ARG A 80 9.70 4.50 17.32
N LYS A 81 10.65 5.37 16.98
CA LYS A 81 11.58 5.95 17.96
C LYS A 81 10.78 6.74 19.00
N ARG A 82 11.12 6.55 20.28
CA ARG A 82 10.54 7.32 21.39
C ARG A 82 10.83 8.80 21.22
#